data_AF-A0A8J3WXY0-F1
#
_entry.id   AF-A0A8J3WXY0-F1
#
_cell.length_a   1.000
_cell.length_b   1.000
_cell.length_c   1.000
_cell.angle_alpha   90.00
_cell.angle_beta   90.00
_cell.angle_gamma   90.00
#
_symmetry.space_group_name_H-M   'P 1'
#
loop_
_entity.id
_entity.type
_entity.pdbx_description
1 polymer ?
#
loop_
_entity_poly.entity_id
_entity_poly.type
_entity_poly.pdbx_seq_one_letter_code
_entity_poly.pdbx_strand_id
1 'polypeptide(L)'
;MSASPRLAVERSPTAAERLAAELADLLAREHHILADTHAIIEGEAAVSVYVSLLARTDGRRIWWQVPTAQRRRPLWTYATTPAGAARRLAAHCRQLQTRPMTELVRGRLMLADVLVDRDATPV
;
A
#
# COMPACT_ATOMS: atom_id res chain seq x y z
N MET A 1 36.67 18.70 -19.19
CA MET A 1 36.02 18.71 -17.86
C MET A 1 35.05 17.53 -17.81
N SER A 2 35.50 16.38 -17.32
CA SER A 2 34.62 15.21 -17.12
C SER A 2 33.99 15.31 -15.75
N ALA A 3 32.66 15.34 -15.70
CA ALA A 3 31.90 15.20 -14.46
C ALA A 3 31.96 13.72 -14.03
N SER A 4 32.50 13.46 -12.84
CA SER A 4 32.48 12.13 -12.22
C SER A 4 31.04 11.65 -12.00
N PRO A 5 30.73 10.37 -12.25
CA PRO A 5 29.46 9.81 -11.87
C PRO A 5 29.44 9.75 -10.33
N ARG A 6 28.50 10.46 -9.70
CA ARG A 6 28.18 10.22 -8.30
C ARG A 6 27.72 8.77 -8.22
N LEU A 7 28.53 7.92 -7.61
CA LEU A 7 28.12 6.60 -7.14
C LEU A 7 26.88 6.82 -6.27
N ALA A 8 25.71 6.49 -6.80
CA ALA A 8 24.51 6.36 -6.00
C ALA A 8 24.85 5.28 -4.96
N VAL A 9 24.98 5.67 -3.70
CA VAL A 9 25.12 4.71 -2.61
C VAL A 9 23.87 3.85 -2.65
N GLU A 10 23.99 2.59 -3.03
CA GLU A 10 22.90 1.62 -2.95
C GLU A 10 22.53 1.47 -1.48
N ARG A 11 21.51 2.23 -1.05
CA ARG A 11 20.93 2.08 0.28
C ARG A 11 20.28 0.71 0.32
N SER A 12 20.65 -0.11 1.30
CA SER A 12 19.96 -1.38 1.52
C SER A 12 18.48 -1.13 1.85
N PRO A 13 17.55 -1.93 1.30
CA PRO A 13 16.14 -1.72 1.51
C PRO A 13 15.79 -1.87 3.00
N THR A 14 14.96 -0.96 3.49
CA THR A 14 14.45 -0.96 4.87
C THR A 14 13.55 -2.18 5.13
N ALA A 15 13.25 -2.45 6.40
CA ALA A 15 12.30 -3.52 6.75
C ALA A 15 10.91 -3.28 6.12
N ALA A 16 10.46 -2.03 6.07
CA ALA A 16 9.19 -1.66 5.43
C ALA A 16 9.20 -1.91 3.93
N GLU A 17 10.26 -1.50 3.23
CA GLU A 17 10.41 -1.74 1.78
C GLU A 17 10.46 -3.23 1.46
N ARG A 18 11.18 -4.03 2.25
CA ARG A 18 11.19 -5.49 2.09
C ARG A 18 9.81 -6.10 2.30
N LEU A 19 9.09 -5.68 3.34
CA LEU A 19 7.76 -6.22 3.63
C LEU A 19 6.72 -5.78 2.58
N ALA A 20 6.86 -4.58 2.03
CA ALA A 20 6.05 -4.08 0.92
C ALA A 20 6.30 -4.87 -0.37
N ALA A 21 7.57 -5.13 -0.71
CA ALA A 21 7.95 -5.94 -1.86
C ALA A 21 7.42 -7.38 -1.74
N GLU A 22 7.58 -8.01 -0.58
CA GLU A 22 7.03 -9.35 -0.33
C GLU A 22 5.50 -9.39 -0.49
N LEU A 23 4.81 -8.37 0.03
CA LEU A 23 3.36 -8.25 -0.15
C LEU A 23 2.96 -8.12 -1.62
N ALA A 24 3.67 -7.29 -2.39
CA ALA A 24 3.41 -7.11 -3.82
C ALA A 24 3.65 -8.42 -4.60
N ASP A 25 4.73 -9.13 -4.30
CA ASP A 25 5.07 -10.42 -4.91
C ASP A 25 4.01 -11.49 -4.61
N LEU A 26 3.46 -11.53 -3.40
CA LEU A 26 2.39 -12.45 -3.04
C LEU A 26 1.07 -12.10 -3.74
N LEU A 27 0.72 -10.81 -3.82
CA LEU A 27 -0.44 -10.34 -4.59
C LEU A 27 -0.33 -10.75 -6.06
N ALA A 28 0.85 -10.61 -6.65
CA ALA A 28 1.09 -10.99 -8.05
C ALA A 28 1.03 -12.51 -8.25
N ARG A 29 1.74 -13.29 -7.44
CA ARG A 29 1.88 -14.74 -7.63
C ARG A 29 0.63 -15.53 -7.26
N GLU A 30 -0.03 -15.19 -6.15
CA GLU A 30 -1.16 -15.98 -5.63
C GLU A 30 -2.52 -15.46 -6.08
N HIS A 31 -2.62 -14.19 -6.45
CA HIS A 31 -3.89 -13.53 -6.72
C HIS A 31 -3.94 -12.81 -8.07
N HIS A 32 -2.85 -12.81 -8.85
CA HIS A 32 -2.74 -12.14 -10.15
C HIS A 32 -3.07 -10.64 -10.08
N ILE A 33 -2.70 -10.00 -8.98
CA ILE A 33 -2.86 -8.56 -8.77
C ILE A 33 -1.48 -7.91 -8.81
N LEU A 34 -1.24 -7.09 -9.83
CA LEU A 34 -0.05 -6.25 -9.88
C LEU A 34 -0.25 -5.08 -8.92
N ALA A 35 0.73 -4.86 -8.05
CA ALA A 35 0.69 -3.80 -7.05
C ALA A 35 2.02 -3.04 -7.07
N ASP A 36 1.93 -1.71 -7.01
CA ASP A 36 3.10 -0.83 -6.99
C ASP A 36 3.53 -0.55 -5.56
N THR A 37 4.84 -0.57 -5.31
CA THR A 37 5.42 -0.26 -4.00
C THR A 37 6.04 1.14 -3.99
N HIS A 38 5.83 1.88 -2.90
CA HIS A 38 6.34 3.25 -2.76
C HIS A 38 6.95 3.44 -1.37
N ALA A 39 8.19 3.95 -1.30
CA ALA A 39 8.72 4.48 -0.05
C ALA A 39 7.99 5.79 0.28
N ILE A 40 7.57 5.99 1.54
CA ILE A 40 6.83 7.19 1.96
C ILE A 40 7.75 8.11 2.80
N ILE A 41 8.02 7.74 4.06
CA ILE A 41 8.93 8.41 5.00
C ILE A 41 9.93 7.39 5.57
N GLU A 42 10.93 7.83 6.34
CA GLU A 42 11.91 6.92 6.96
C GLU A 42 11.22 5.82 7.78
N GLY A 43 11.33 4.59 7.28
CA GLY A 43 10.80 3.40 7.95
C GLY A 43 9.39 2.98 7.54
N GLU A 44 8.75 3.67 6.58
CA GLU A 44 7.44 3.27 6.05
C GLU A 44 7.40 3.11 4.53
N ALA A 45 6.58 2.16 4.08
CA ALA A 45 6.29 1.91 2.67
C ALA A 45 4.79 1.70 2.42
N ALA A 46 4.36 2.01 1.21
CA ALA A 46 3.01 1.78 0.69
C ALA A 46 3.01 0.71 -0.39
N VAL A 47 1.89 0.00 -0.50
CA VAL A 47 1.56 -0.94 -1.58
C VAL A 47 0.21 -0.53 -2.17
N SER A 48 0.25 0.00 -3.39
CA SER A 48 -0.93 0.41 -4.16
C SER A 48 -1.50 -0.81 -4.89
N VAL A 49 -2.66 -1.30 -4.44
CA VAL A 49 -3.24 -2.57 -4.91
C VAL A 49 -4.32 -2.33 -5.97
N TYR A 50 -5.14 -1.30 -5.76
CA TYR A 50 -6.21 -0.91 -6.67
C TYR A 50 -6.61 0.53 -6.38
N VAL A 51 -7.43 1.14 -7.25
CA VAL A 51 -8.02 2.45 -6.98
C VAL A 51 -8.69 2.42 -5.60
N SER A 52 -8.26 3.34 -4.72
CA SER A 52 -8.78 3.45 -3.35
C SER A 52 -8.52 2.24 -2.44
N LEU A 53 -7.54 1.40 -2.77
CA LEU A 53 -7.04 0.32 -1.93
C LEU A 53 -5.52 0.39 -1.82
N LEU A 54 -5.08 0.99 -0.73
CA LEU A 54 -3.68 1.22 -0.42
C LEU A 54 -3.35 0.57 0.92
N ALA A 55 -2.32 -0.27 0.95
CA ALA A 55 -1.75 -0.80 2.17
C ALA A 55 -0.49 -0.01 2.56
N ARG A 56 -0.26 0.12 3.86
CA ARG A 56 0.94 0.73 4.45
C ARG A 56 1.63 -0.27 5.37
N THR A 57 2.92 -0.09 5.54
CA THR A 57 3.74 -0.91 6.43
C THR A 57 4.87 -0.12 7.05
N ASP A 58 5.17 -0.40 8.32
CA ASP A 58 6.33 0.06 9.09
C ASP A 58 7.44 -1.00 9.15
N GLY A 59 7.29 -2.09 8.37
CA GLY A 59 8.16 -3.26 8.39
C GLY A 59 7.84 -4.28 9.48
N ARG A 60 6.80 -4.05 10.30
CA ARG A 60 6.33 -5.01 11.32
C ARG A 60 4.87 -5.39 11.11
N ARG A 61 4.02 -4.44 10.72
CA ARG A 61 2.60 -4.65 10.46
C ARG A 61 2.20 -4.02 9.14
N ILE A 62 1.17 -4.59 8.52
CA ILE A 62 0.57 -4.09 7.28
C ILE A 62 -0.84 -3.63 7.62
N TRP A 63 -1.21 -2.39 7.29
CA TRP A 63 -2.55 -1.86 7.55
C TRP A 63 -3.14 -1.16 6.32
N TRP A 64 -4.45 -1.16 6.21
CA TRP A 64 -5.18 -0.54 5.11
C TRP A 64 -6.61 -0.18 5.54
N GLN A 65 -7.24 0.70 4.76
CA GLN A 65 -8.65 1.02 4.94
C GLN A 65 -9.53 -0.05 4.27
N VAL A 66 -10.48 -0.60 5.01
CA VAL A 66 -11.47 -1.54 4.48
C VAL A 66 -12.40 -0.82 3.52
N PRO A 67 -12.67 -1.40 2.33
CA PRO A 67 -13.55 -0.77 1.36
C PRO A 67 -15.05 -0.85 1.70
N THR A 68 -15.52 -0.10 2.70
CA THR A 68 -16.95 -0.04 3.07
C THR A 68 -17.69 1.08 2.33
N ALA A 69 -18.87 0.80 1.75
CA ALA A 69 -19.66 1.78 0.98
C ALA A 69 -20.44 2.80 1.84
N GLN A 70 -20.56 2.62 3.17
CA GLN A 70 -21.59 3.31 3.96
C GLN A 70 -21.13 3.84 5.33
N ARG A 71 -19.83 4.06 5.56
CA ARG A 71 -19.36 4.57 6.86
C ARG A 71 -18.91 6.02 6.79
N ARG A 72 -19.38 6.83 7.77
CA ARG A 72 -18.92 8.21 8.02
C ARG A 72 -17.44 8.29 8.41
N ARG A 73 -16.85 7.19 8.89
CA ARG A 73 -15.44 7.10 9.26
C ARG A 73 -14.78 5.88 8.60
N PRO A 74 -13.53 6.01 8.12
CA PRO A 74 -12.77 4.90 7.57
C PRO A 74 -12.59 3.81 8.62
N LEU A 75 -12.90 2.56 8.26
CA LEU A 75 -12.52 1.40 9.07
C LEU A 75 -11.13 0.95 8.66
N TRP A 76 -10.20 0.98 9.61
CA TRP A 76 -8.86 0.45 9.42
C TRP A 76 -8.79 -1.01 9.85
N THR A 77 -7.94 -1.76 9.19
CA THR A 77 -7.57 -3.10 9.60
C THR A 77 -6.08 -3.32 9.40
N TYR A 78 -5.54 -4.34 10.06
CA TYR A 78 -4.15 -4.75 9.90
C TYR A 78 -3.99 -6.26 9.78
N ALA A 79 -2.79 -6.67 9.36
CA ALA A 79 -2.26 -8.03 9.42
C ALA A 79 -0.76 -7.97 9.77
N THR A 80 -0.26 -8.99 10.45
CA THR A 80 1.15 -9.11 10.85
C THR A 80 1.98 -9.93 9.86
N THR A 81 1.34 -10.59 8.90
CA THR A 81 2.00 -11.43 7.90
C THR A 81 1.62 -10.99 6.48
N PRO A 82 2.57 -10.93 5.53
CA PRO A 82 2.28 -10.63 4.12
C PRO A 82 1.23 -11.53 3.48
N ALA A 83 1.29 -12.85 3.69
CA ALA A 83 0.30 -13.79 3.14
C ALA A 83 -1.13 -13.49 3.65
N GLY A 84 -1.28 -13.26 4.95
CA GLY A 84 -2.56 -12.86 5.54
C GLY A 84 -3.08 -11.52 5.01
N ALA A 85 -2.19 -10.55 4.77
CA ALA A 85 -2.53 -9.27 4.16
C ALA A 85 -2.95 -9.45 2.69
N ALA A 86 -2.16 -10.16 1.89
CA ALA A 86 -2.40 -10.42 0.46
C ALA A 86 -3.79 -11.04 0.23
N ARG A 87 -4.13 -12.09 0.99
CA ARG A 87 -5.44 -12.75 0.92
C ARG A 87 -6.60 -11.79 1.15
N ARG A 88 -6.49 -10.92 2.15
CA ARG A 88 -7.56 -9.99 2.54
C ARG A 88 -7.65 -8.81 1.57
N LEU A 89 -6.50 -8.28 1.15
CA LEU A 89 -6.42 -7.23 0.13
C LEU A 89 -6.99 -7.72 -1.21
N ALA A 90 -6.69 -8.95 -1.62
CA ALA A 90 -7.27 -9.53 -2.84
C ALA A 90 -8.80 -9.67 -2.76
N ALA A 91 -9.33 -10.09 -1.61
CA ALA A 91 -10.78 -10.13 -1.39
C ALA A 91 -11.42 -8.73 -1.46
N HIS A 92 -10.76 -7.72 -0.89
CA HIS A 92 -11.19 -6.33 -0.96
C HIS A 92 -11.08 -5.72 -2.37
N CYS A 93 -10.04 -6.07 -3.12
CA CYS A 93 -9.85 -5.66 -4.51
C CYS A 93 -11.02 -6.18 -5.37
N ARG A 94 -11.37 -7.47 -5.26
CA ARG A 94 -12.54 -8.03 -5.95
C ARG A 94 -13.85 -7.31 -5.59
N GLN A 95 -14.05 -6.95 -4.31
CA GLN A 95 -15.21 -6.17 -3.87
C GLN A 95 -15.25 -4.74 -4.44
N LEU A 96 -14.10 -4.17 -4.78
CA LEU A 96 -14.02 -2.83 -5.37
C LEU A 96 -14.21 -2.88 -6.89
N GLN A 97 -13.71 -3.93 -7.54
CA GLN A 97 -13.89 -4.13 -8.98
C GLN A 97 -15.36 -4.27 -9.40
N THR A 98 -16.26 -4.67 -8.49
CA THR A 98 -17.70 -4.73 -8.74
C THR A 98 -18.41 -3.38 -8.61
N ARG A 99 -17.70 -2.29 -8.30
CA ARG A 99 -18.29 -0.96 -8.06
C ARG A 99 -18.01 0.00 -9.21
N PRO A 100 -18.91 0.97 -9.47
CA PRO A 100 -18.64 2.01 -10.45
C PRO A 100 -17.48 2.90 -10.00
N MET A 101 -16.64 3.32 -10.95
CA MET A 101 -15.46 4.15 -10.70
C MET A 101 -15.77 5.45 -9.94
N THR A 102 -16.95 6.02 -10.16
CA THR A 102 -17.41 7.25 -9.47
C THR A 102 -17.57 7.07 -7.96
N GLU A 103 -17.88 5.86 -7.49
CA GLU A 103 -17.93 5.54 -6.06
C GLU A 103 -16.53 5.30 -5.47
N LEU A 104 -15.59 4.82 -6.29
CA LEU A 104 -14.21 4.59 -5.86
C LEU A 104 -13.52 5.93 -5.59
N VAL A 105 -13.60 6.86 -6.54
CA VAL A 105 -12.90 8.15 -6.48
C VAL A 105 -13.43 9.08 -5.38
N ARG A 106 -14.71 8.98 -5.00
CA ARG A 106 -15.33 9.88 -4.02
C ARG A 106 -14.90 9.67 -2.56
N GLY A 107 -14.24 8.56 -2.24
CA GLY A 107 -14.33 8.04 -0.87
C GLY A 107 -13.05 7.78 -0.09
N ARG A 108 -11.84 7.77 -0.66
CA ARG A 108 -10.69 7.16 0.05
C ARG A 108 -9.32 7.66 -0.36
N LEU A 109 -8.40 7.50 0.60
CA LEU A 109 -6.94 7.60 0.49
C LEU A 109 -6.45 7.11 -0.87
N MET A 110 -6.10 8.08 -1.70
CA MET A 110 -5.30 7.87 -2.88
C MET A 110 -3.83 7.76 -2.46
N LEU A 111 -3.03 7.16 -3.33
CA LEU A 111 -1.58 7.17 -3.14
C LEU A 111 -1.07 8.61 -2.97
N ALA A 112 -1.58 9.55 -3.74
CA ALA A 112 -1.26 10.97 -3.61
C ALA A 112 -1.55 11.51 -2.21
N ASP A 113 -2.67 11.13 -1.59
CA ASP A 113 -3.00 11.57 -0.24
C ASP A 113 -1.98 11.06 0.77
N VAL A 114 -1.51 9.82 0.65
CA VAL A 114 -0.49 9.26 1.56
C VAL A 114 0.90 9.81 1.31
N LEU A 115 1.23 10.12 0.06
CA LEU A 115 2.52 10.75 -0.27
C LEU A 115 2.58 12.22 0.20
N VAL A 116 1.43 12.90 0.28
CA VAL A 116 1.33 14.30 0.71
C VAL A 116 1.07 14.42 2.21
N ASP A 117 0.28 13.52 2.79
CA ASP A 117 -0.14 13.52 4.19
C ASP A 117 0.82 12.71 5.08
N ARG A 118 1.71 13.45 5.74
CA ARG A 118 2.82 12.94 6.56
C ARG A 118 2.37 12.31 7.87
N ASP A 119 1.13 12.54 8.31
CA ASP A 119 0.63 12.18 9.65
C ASP A 119 -0.53 11.17 9.63
N ALA A 120 -0.83 10.53 8.49
CA ALA A 120 -1.94 9.59 8.36
C ALA A 120 -1.70 8.23 9.06
N THR A 121 -1.09 8.21 10.24
CA THR A 121 -0.99 7.03 11.10
C THR A 121 -2.36 6.74 11.76
N PRO A 122 -2.81 5.48 11.79
CA PRO A 122 -3.93 5.11 12.65
C PRO A 122 -3.51 5.27 14.11
N VAL A 123 -4.27 6.08 14.86
CA VAL A 123 -4.22 6.17 16.33
C VAL A 123 -4.63 4.85 16.96
#